data_AF-A0A962SB84-F1
#
_entry.id   AF-A0A962SB84-F1
#
_cell.length_a   1.000
_cell.length_b   1.000
_cell.length_c   1.000
_cell.angle_alpha   90.00
_cell.angle_beta   90.00
_cell.angle_gamma   90.00
#
_symmetry.space_group_name_H-M   'P 1'
#
loop_
_entity.id
_entity.type
_entity.pdbx_description
1 polymer ?
#
loop_
_entity_poly.entity_id
_entity_poly.type
_entity_poly.pdbx_seq_one_letter_code
_entity_poly.pdbx_strand_id
1 'polypeptide(L)'
;MKKTMRKHKLLITLLLGLACVVPAIASSEEFGGFGTAVAQIYDEESPNNLGGVVVLHVFPDSEAEKAGMRAGDIIVEVDGKETGGRTFRDIVLNSLRGDVGSSSTVKVKRIEQDALITMTVNRALISFPAKSDN
;
A
#
# COMPACT_ATOMS: atom_id res chain seq x y z
N MET A 1 73.93 -30.20 -3.00
CA MET A 1 73.82 -29.63 -4.37
C MET A 1 72.60 -30.22 -5.07
N LYS A 2 71.78 -29.38 -5.76
CA LYS A 2 70.74 -29.73 -6.77
C LYS A 2 69.53 -30.55 -6.24
N LYS A 3 68.29 -29.99 -6.24
CA LYS A 3 67.22 -30.06 -7.28
C LYS A 3 66.73 -31.52 -7.51
N THR A 4 65.46 -31.92 -7.59
CA THR A 4 64.12 -31.32 -7.94
C THR A 4 63.01 -32.31 -7.47
N MET A 5 61.67 -32.11 -7.43
CA MET A 5 60.73 -31.05 -7.89
C MET A 5 59.36 -31.09 -7.12
N ARG A 6 58.37 -30.31 -7.60
CA ARG A 6 56.98 -30.08 -7.09
C ARG A 6 55.97 -31.24 -7.20
N LYS A 7 55.02 -31.31 -6.24
CA LYS A 7 53.54 -31.50 -6.41
C LYS A 7 52.85 -30.75 -5.24
N HIS A 8 52.20 -29.60 -5.43
CA HIS A 8 50.80 -29.36 -5.87
C HIS A 8 49.70 -29.62 -4.83
N LYS A 9 48.83 -28.60 -4.64
CA LYS A 9 47.52 -28.58 -3.93
C LYS A 9 47.59 -28.70 -2.39
N LEU A 10 46.70 -28.09 -1.60
CA LEU A 10 45.81 -26.93 -1.82
C LEU A 10 45.47 -26.37 -0.42
N LEU A 11 45.31 -25.05 -0.30
CA LEU A 11 44.97 -24.36 0.96
C LEU A 11 43.56 -24.77 1.43
N ILE A 12 43.41 -25.30 2.65
CA ILE A 12 42.10 -25.61 3.25
C ILE A 12 41.80 -24.59 4.34
N THR A 13 40.70 -23.86 4.11
CA THR A 13 40.15 -22.80 4.94
C THR A 13 39.44 -23.36 6.18
N LEU A 14 39.61 -22.71 7.34
CA LEU A 14 38.66 -22.82 8.45
C LEU A 14 38.41 -21.43 9.06
N LEU A 15 37.63 -20.63 8.33
CA LEU A 15 37.03 -19.41 8.87
C LEU A 15 35.88 -19.83 9.79
N LEU A 16 36.06 -19.64 11.09
CA LEU A 16 35.10 -20.03 12.11
C LEU A 16 33.80 -19.23 11.88
N GLY A 17 32.75 -19.92 11.50
CA GLY A 17 31.49 -19.30 11.11
C GLY A 17 30.79 -18.65 12.29
N LEU A 18 30.93 -17.33 12.45
CA LEU A 18 29.85 -16.54 13.02
C LEU A 18 28.75 -16.47 11.96
N ALA A 19 27.94 -17.53 11.90
CA ALA A 19 26.65 -17.49 11.23
C ALA A 19 25.81 -16.46 11.98
N CYS A 20 25.86 -15.21 11.53
CA CYS A 20 24.86 -14.22 11.89
C CYS A 20 23.55 -14.78 11.33
N VAL A 21 22.82 -15.50 12.18
CA VAL A 21 21.41 -15.83 11.94
C VAL A 21 20.70 -14.50 12.03
N VAL A 22 20.72 -13.75 10.94
CA VAL A 22 19.76 -12.69 10.71
C VAL A 22 18.42 -13.42 10.71
N PRO A 23 17.56 -13.26 11.73
CA PRO A 23 16.21 -13.78 11.58
C PRO A 23 15.66 -13.15 10.31
N ALA A 24 15.05 -13.97 9.45
CA ALA A 24 14.29 -13.45 8.33
C ALA A 24 13.08 -12.73 8.92
N ILE A 25 13.27 -11.48 9.31
CA ILE A 25 12.21 -10.58 9.75
C ILE A 25 11.34 -10.42 8.51
N ALA A 26 10.23 -11.16 8.50
CA ALA A 26 9.11 -10.88 7.63
C ALA A 26 8.56 -9.51 8.09
N SER A 27 9.19 -8.45 7.57
CA SER A 27 8.77 -7.08 7.81
C SER A 27 7.39 -6.94 7.16
N SER A 28 6.34 -7.13 7.96
CA SER A 28 5.02 -6.64 7.61
C SER A 28 5.16 -5.15 7.38
N GLU A 29 5.11 -4.75 6.12
CA GLU A 29 5.31 -3.35 5.70
C GLU A 29 4.23 -2.49 6.39
N GLU A 30 4.64 -1.73 7.41
CA GLU A 30 3.73 -0.88 8.19
C GLU A 30 3.34 0.34 7.36
N PHE A 31 2.32 0.17 6.53
CA PHE A 31 1.76 1.27 5.76
C PHE A 31 0.64 1.98 6.53
N GLY A 32 0.63 3.30 6.42
CA GLY A 32 -0.53 4.09 6.74
C GLY A 32 -1.58 4.00 5.63
N GLY A 33 -2.85 4.11 5.99
CA GLY A 33 -3.94 4.26 5.04
C GLY A 33 -5.17 4.91 5.65
N PHE A 34 -6.18 5.18 4.82
CA PHE A 34 -7.36 5.96 5.23
C PHE A 34 -8.35 5.19 6.12
N GLY A 35 -8.28 3.85 6.18
CA GLY A 35 -9.26 3.03 6.90
C GLY A 35 -10.57 2.87 6.13
N THR A 36 -10.49 2.50 4.85
CA THR A 36 -11.64 2.14 4.01
C THR A 36 -11.43 0.80 3.32
N ALA A 37 -12.54 0.13 2.99
CA ALA A 37 -12.58 -0.90 1.96
C ALA A 37 -13.07 -0.27 0.66
N VAL A 38 -12.35 -0.52 -0.44
CA VAL A 38 -12.62 0.07 -1.76
C VAL A 38 -12.64 -0.99 -2.86
N ALA A 39 -13.36 -0.72 -3.95
CA ALA A 39 -13.32 -1.50 -5.18
C ALA A 39 -13.17 -0.58 -6.40
N GLN A 40 -12.57 -1.09 -7.48
CA GLN A 40 -12.55 -0.39 -8.76
C GLN A 40 -13.94 -0.37 -9.39
N ILE A 41 -14.32 0.77 -9.97
CA ILE A 41 -15.43 0.87 -10.93
C ILE A 41 -14.89 0.70 -12.35
N TYR A 42 -15.61 -0.02 -13.20
CA TYR A 42 -15.40 0.00 -14.64
C TYR A 42 -16.28 1.08 -15.27
N ASP A 43 -15.72 1.84 -16.20
CA ASP A 43 -16.36 2.98 -16.85
C ASP A 43 -15.85 3.07 -18.29
N GLU A 44 -16.74 2.91 -19.27
CA GLU A 44 -16.40 2.88 -20.70
C GLU A 44 -15.95 4.25 -21.24
N GLU A 45 -16.30 5.35 -20.56
CA GLU A 45 -15.84 6.70 -20.94
C GLU A 45 -14.44 7.01 -20.39
N SER A 46 -13.99 6.26 -19.38
CA SER A 46 -12.66 6.40 -18.78
C SER A 46 -11.57 5.65 -19.57
N PRO A 47 -10.30 6.12 -19.56
CA PRO A 47 -9.20 5.40 -20.21
C PRO A 47 -9.08 3.96 -19.72
N ASN A 48 -8.71 3.03 -20.60
CA ASN A 48 -8.60 1.59 -20.31
C ASN A 48 -9.89 0.94 -19.75
N ASN A 49 -11.04 1.60 -19.87
CA ASN A 49 -12.32 1.27 -19.24
C ASN A 49 -12.27 1.24 -17.69
N LEU A 50 -11.29 1.91 -17.08
CA LEU A 50 -11.09 1.95 -15.63
C LEU A 50 -11.58 3.29 -15.07
N GLY A 51 -12.70 3.28 -14.36
CA GLY A 51 -13.21 4.44 -13.63
C GLY A 51 -12.48 4.66 -12.30
N GLY A 52 -13.06 5.48 -11.43
CA GLY A 52 -12.54 5.69 -10.07
C GLY A 52 -12.69 4.47 -9.15
N VAL A 53 -12.44 4.67 -7.85
CA VAL A 53 -12.67 3.62 -6.83
C VAL A 53 -13.84 3.99 -5.92
N VAL A 54 -14.79 3.07 -5.76
CA VAL A 54 -15.92 3.22 -4.84
C VAL A 54 -15.50 2.79 -3.43
N VAL A 55 -15.90 3.59 -2.43
CA VAL A 55 -15.82 3.25 -1.02
C VAL A 55 -16.96 2.30 -0.69
N LEU A 56 -16.63 1.03 -0.44
CA LEU A 56 -17.59 0.00 -0.04
C LEU A 56 -17.90 0.08 1.47
N HIS A 57 -16.88 0.40 2.27
CA HIS A 57 -16.99 0.50 3.72
C HIS A 57 -16.00 1.53 4.26
N VAL A 58 -16.42 2.27 5.28
CA VAL A 58 -15.55 3.13 6.10
C VAL A 58 -15.49 2.50 7.47
N PHE A 59 -14.30 2.22 7.99
CA PHE A 59 -14.18 1.61 9.30
C PHE A 59 -14.46 2.65 10.41
N PRO A 60 -15.18 2.28 11.49
CA PRO A 60 -15.35 3.17 12.65
C PRO A 60 -14.01 3.63 13.23
N ASP A 61 -13.99 4.83 13.78
CA ASP A 61 -12.82 5.52 14.36
C ASP A 61 -11.64 5.74 13.38
N SER A 62 -11.84 5.49 12.09
CA SER A 62 -10.83 5.69 11.04
C SER A 62 -10.61 7.15 10.66
N GLU A 63 -9.50 7.44 10.00
CA GLU A 63 -9.22 8.78 9.45
C GLU A 63 -10.20 9.16 8.32
N ALA A 64 -10.69 8.18 7.54
CA ALA A 64 -11.74 8.40 6.55
C ALA A 64 -13.09 8.78 7.19
N GLU A 65 -13.47 8.16 8.31
CA GLU A 65 -14.69 8.53 9.04
C GLU A 65 -14.56 9.96 9.60
N LYS A 66 -13.43 10.29 10.24
CA LYS A 66 -13.14 11.63 10.75
C LYS A 66 -13.14 12.70 9.65
N ALA A 67 -12.73 12.35 8.44
CA ALA A 67 -12.78 13.22 7.26
C ALA A 67 -14.18 13.36 6.63
N GLY A 68 -15.18 12.61 7.09
CA GLY A 68 -16.55 12.65 6.56
C GLY A 68 -16.77 11.84 5.28
N MET A 69 -15.87 10.90 4.97
CA MET A 69 -16.04 9.92 3.91
C MET A 69 -17.16 8.94 4.27
N ARG A 70 -17.88 8.43 3.26
CA ARG A 70 -19.03 7.53 3.43
C ARG A 70 -18.96 6.36 2.45
N ALA A 71 -19.60 5.25 2.81
CA ALA A 71 -19.88 4.19 1.85
C ALA A 71 -20.74 4.76 0.68
N GLY A 72 -20.41 4.36 -0.55
CA GLY A 72 -21.00 4.91 -1.78
C GLY A 72 -20.28 6.16 -2.33
N ASP A 73 -19.31 6.73 -1.62
CA ASP A 73 -18.43 7.75 -2.20
C ASP A 73 -17.56 7.15 -3.31
N ILE A 74 -17.49 7.81 -4.46
CA ILE A 74 -16.59 7.45 -5.56
C ILE A 74 -15.39 8.39 -5.49
N ILE A 75 -14.22 7.87 -5.09
CA ILE A 75 -12.97 8.62 -5.12
C ILE A 75 -12.57 8.79 -6.58
N VAL A 76 -12.53 10.04 -7.03
CA VAL A 76 -12.18 10.43 -8.41
C VAL A 76 -10.75 10.98 -8.50
N GLU A 77 -10.23 11.59 -7.43
CA GLU A 77 -8.88 12.18 -7.38
C GLU A 77 -8.26 12.01 -5.99
N VAL A 78 -6.94 11.80 -5.94
CA VAL A 78 -6.13 11.84 -4.72
C VAL A 78 -4.84 12.62 -5.00
N ASP A 79 -4.57 13.66 -4.20
CA ASP A 79 -3.39 14.54 -4.32
C ASP A 79 -3.16 15.09 -5.73
N GLY A 80 -4.23 15.57 -6.38
CA GLY A 80 -4.18 16.10 -7.74
C GLY A 80 -4.04 15.03 -8.84
N LYS A 81 -4.01 13.74 -8.49
CA LYS A 81 -3.96 12.63 -9.44
C LYS A 81 -5.34 12.01 -9.57
N GLU A 82 -5.91 12.07 -10.76
CA GLU A 82 -7.13 11.34 -11.08
C GLU A 82 -6.95 9.83 -10.81
N THR A 83 -8.06 9.14 -10.57
CA THR A 83 -8.12 7.69 -10.37
C THR A 83 -8.60 6.94 -11.60
N GLY A 84 -9.36 7.61 -12.48
CA GLY A 84 -9.70 7.09 -13.80
C GLY A 84 -8.45 6.75 -14.62
N GLY A 85 -8.54 5.74 -15.46
CA GLY A 85 -7.42 5.20 -16.25
C GLY A 85 -6.42 4.34 -15.50
N ARG A 86 -6.42 4.36 -14.15
CA ARG A 86 -5.41 3.71 -13.31
C ARG A 86 -5.91 2.40 -12.73
N THR A 87 -4.98 1.46 -12.58
CA THR A 87 -5.29 0.14 -12.01
C THR A 87 -5.51 0.21 -10.50
N PHE A 88 -6.35 -0.68 -9.98
CA PHE A 88 -6.66 -0.77 -8.54
C PHE A 88 -5.41 -0.88 -7.69
N ARG A 89 -4.44 -1.68 -8.15
CA ARG A 89 -3.15 -1.86 -7.49
C ARG A 89 -2.35 -0.56 -7.41
N ASP A 90 -2.33 0.22 -8.49
CA ASP A 90 -1.66 1.51 -8.52
C ASP A 90 -2.34 2.53 -7.60
N ILE A 91 -3.68 2.64 -7.63
CA ILE A 91 -4.44 3.55 -6.77
C ILE A 91 -4.23 3.19 -5.28
N VAL A 92 -4.30 1.91 -4.93
CA VAL A 92 -4.09 1.44 -3.56
C VAL A 92 -2.66 1.73 -3.08
N LEU A 93 -1.63 1.34 -3.85
CA LEU A 93 -0.23 1.46 -3.42
C LEU A 93 0.30 2.91 -3.47
N ASN A 94 -0.07 3.68 -4.48
CA ASN A 94 0.53 4.99 -4.79
C ASN A 94 -0.40 6.19 -4.49
N SER A 95 -1.57 5.95 -3.86
CA SER A 95 -2.50 7.03 -3.51
C SER A 95 -3.26 6.78 -2.20
N LEU A 96 -3.83 5.58 -1.96
CA LEU A 96 -4.57 5.33 -0.71
C LEU A 96 -3.66 4.94 0.47
N ARG A 97 -2.53 4.25 0.19
CA ARG A 97 -1.47 3.95 1.15
C ARG A 97 -0.36 5.01 1.12
N GLY A 98 0.49 4.99 2.13
CA GLY A 98 1.63 5.90 2.29
C GLY A 98 2.16 5.86 3.72
N ASP A 99 2.96 6.84 4.12
CA ASP A 99 3.53 6.91 5.45
C ASP A 99 2.45 7.14 6.53
N VAL A 100 2.61 6.51 7.69
CA VAL A 100 1.74 6.75 8.87
C VAL A 100 1.91 8.20 9.34
N GLY A 101 0.80 8.89 9.60
CA GLY A 101 0.77 10.31 9.96
C GLY A 101 0.83 11.28 8.77
N SER A 102 1.04 10.80 7.54
CA SER A 102 0.85 11.62 6.34
C SER A 102 -0.63 11.95 6.12
N SER A 103 -0.91 12.99 5.32
CA SER A 103 -2.27 13.33 4.89
C SER A 103 -2.34 13.44 3.36
N SER A 104 -3.54 13.34 2.83
CA SER A 104 -3.84 13.51 1.41
C SER A 104 -5.15 14.24 1.17
N THR A 105 -5.20 15.00 0.08
CA THR A 105 -6.43 15.64 -0.39
C THR A 105 -7.15 14.67 -1.32
N VAL A 106 -8.39 14.31 -0.98
CA VAL A 106 -9.22 13.36 -1.72
C VAL A 106 -10.44 14.11 -2.26
N LYS A 107 -10.73 13.94 -3.56
CA LYS A 107 -12.01 14.38 -4.15
C LYS A 107 -12.91 13.18 -4.36
N VAL A 108 -14.15 13.28 -3.90
CA VAL A 108 -15.17 12.25 -4.07
C VAL A 108 -16.41 12.79 -4.77
N LYS A 109 -17.04 11.95 -5.59
CA LYS A 109 -18.40 12.14 -6.09
C LYS A 109 -19.36 11.33 -5.19
N ARG A 110 -20.43 11.95 -4.72
CA ARG A 110 -21.46 11.35 -3.85
C ARG A 110 -22.80 11.45 -4.57
N ILE A 111 -23.58 10.37 -4.65
CA ILE A 111 -24.79 10.31 -5.51
C ILE A 111 -25.81 11.42 -5.17
N GLU A 112 -25.92 11.80 -3.90
CA GLU A 112 -26.82 12.87 -3.42
C GLU A 112 -26.34 14.30 -3.72
N GLN A 113 -25.13 14.47 -4.29
CA GLN A 113 -24.44 15.77 -4.38
C GLN A 113 -23.71 15.89 -5.73
N ASP A 114 -24.24 16.72 -6.62
CA ASP A 114 -23.68 16.92 -7.98
C ASP A 114 -22.26 17.51 -7.97
N ALA A 115 -21.91 18.26 -6.93
CA ALA A 115 -20.59 18.85 -6.75
C ALA A 115 -19.60 17.86 -6.11
N LEU A 116 -18.35 17.86 -6.59
CA LEU A 116 -17.27 17.09 -5.98
C LEU A 116 -16.96 17.60 -4.56
N ILE A 117 -16.97 16.68 -3.60
CA ILE A 117 -16.59 16.96 -2.23
C ILE A 117 -15.08 16.81 -2.12
N THR A 118 -14.38 17.83 -1.63
CA THR A 118 -12.95 17.75 -1.31
C THR A 118 -12.78 17.58 0.20
N MET A 119 -11.99 16.59 0.62
CA MET A 119 -11.70 16.30 2.02
C MET A 119 -10.21 15.99 2.21
N THR A 120 -9.65 16.37 3.36
CA THR A 120 -8.30 15.96 3.76
C THR A 120 -8.41 14.72 4.64
N VAL A 121 -7.71 13.66 4.27
CA VAL A 121 -7.74 12.37 4.98
C VAL A 121 -6.32 12.04 5.45
N ASN A 122 -6.14 11.75 6.74
CA ASN A 122 -4.85 11.29 7.25
C ASN A 122 -4.67 9.79 7.00
N ARG A 123 -3.43 9.31 7.11
CA ARG A 123 -3.09 7.90 7.09
C ARG A 123 -2.75 7.42 8.50
N ALA A 124 -3.57 6.53 9.04
CA ALA A 124 -3.26 5.82 10.28
C ALA A 124 -2.71 4.42 9.98
N LEU A 125 -1.95 3.84 10.91
CA LEU A 125 -1.49 2.46 10.81
C LEU A 125 -2.70 1.52 10.73
N ILE A 126 -2.84 0.79 9.61
CA ILE A 126 -3.94 -0.17 9.46
C ILE A 126 -3.54 -1.49 10.14
N SER A 127 -3.90 -1.61 11.42
CA SER A 127 -3.96 -2.91 12.07
C SER A 127 -5.20 -3.65 11.57
N PHE A 128 -5.01 -4.56 10.62
CA PHE A 128 -5.99 -5.63 10.42
C PHE A 128 -5.91 -6.52 11.65
N PRO A 129 -6.97 -6.63 12.48
CA PRO A 129 -6.97 -7.65 13.53
C PRO A 129 -6.77 -8.99 12.82
N ALA A 130 -5.69 -9.69 13.16
CA ALA A 130 -5.44 -11.02 12.65
C ALA A 130 -6.70 -11.85 12.92
N LYS A 131 -7.25 -12.43 11.84
CA LYS A 131 -8.45 -13.27 11.79
C LYS A 131 -8.84 -13.78 13.18
N SER A 132 -9.92 -13.25 13.76
CA SER A 132 -10.51 -13.84 14.96
C SER A 132 -10.73 -15.33 14.68
N ASP A 133 -10.02 -16.18 15.42
CA ASP A 133 -10.21 -17.63 15.33
C ASP A 133 -11.65 -17.95 15.73
N ASN A 134 -12.40 -18.52 14.80
CA ASN A 134 -13.79 -18.96 14.91
C ASN A 134 -14.00 -20.14 13.98
#